data_AF-A0A2H3E0N4-F1
#
_entry.id   AF-A0A2H3E0N4-F1
#
_cell.length_a   1.000
_cell.length_b   1.000
_cell.length_c   1.000
_cell.angle_alpha   90.00
_cell.angle_beta   90.00
_cell.angle_gamma   90.00
#
_symmetry.space_group_name_H-M   'P 1'
#
loop_
_entity.id
_entity.type
_entity.pdbx_description
1 polymer ?
#
loop_
_entity_poly.entity_id
_entity_poly.type
_entity_poly.pdbx_seq_one_letter_code
_entity_poly.pdbx_strand_id
1 'polypeptide(L)'
;MVKVAEDVISSSISPSIEDVQKLLSFFADRTSITSLSIPLDRLNQTRDWLDYTGTRYEPQVAHLTRLWVTTITFRFDEETTRRLVDAVSLFPQVDEFGMWGSMMGTEWKKGFCLKARETCHGLRAVSFDGRKIPLHRR
;
A
#
# COMPACT_ATOMS: atom_id res chain seq x y z
N MET A 1 33.43 32.41 14.24
CA MET A 1 31.99 32.18 13.93
C MET A 1 31.90 30.83 13.23
N VAL A 2 31.53 29.77 13.95
CA VAL A 2 31.36 28.44 13.38
C VAL A 2 29.93 28.34 12.87
N LYS A 3 29.76 28.20 11.54
CA LYS A 3 28.48 27.81 10.96
C LYS A 3 28.27 26.34 11.28
N VAL A 4 27.43 26.06 12.26
CA VAL A 4 26.84 24.73 12.42
C VAL A 4 25.90 24.57 11.24
N ALA A 5 26.29 23.74 10.26
CA ALA A 5 25.33 23.22 9.32
C ALA A 5 24.36 22.38 10.16
N GLU A 6 23.12 22.84 10.27
CA GLU A 6 22.03 21.98 10.69
C GLU A 6 21.90 20.91 9.60
N ASP A 7 22.65 19.83 9.77
CA ASP A 7 22.30 18.54 9.18
C ASP A 7 20.92 18.22 9.74
N VAL A 8 19.89 18.65 9.01
CA VAL A 8 18.55 18.08 9.15
C VAL A 8 18.72 16.63 8.71
N ILE A 9 19.06 15.78 9.69
CA ILE A 9 18.89 14.34 9.59
C ILE A 9 17.37 14.14 9.45
N SER A 10 16.87 14.29 8.23
CA SER A 10 15.61 13.71 7.83
C SER A 10 15.87 12.20 7.79
N SER A 11 15.95 11.56 8.96
CA SER A 11 15.85 10.12 9.03
C SER A 11 14.42 9.79 8.62
N SER A 12 14.24 9.65 7.31
CA SER A 12 13.12 8.96 6.71
C SER A 12 13.21 7.51 7.17
N ILE A 13 12.78 7.25 8.41
CA ILE A 13 12.64 5.89 8.93
C ILE A 13 11.48 5.28 8.13
N SER A 14 11.80 4.73 6.96
CA SER A 14 10.93 3.80 6.27
C SER A 14 10.88 2.56 7.13
N PRO A 15 9.69 2.10 7.58
CA PRO A 15 9.64 0.88 8.37
C PRO A 15 10.18 -0.27 7.51
N SER A 16 10.93 -1.17 8.14
CA SER A 16 11.37 -2.39 7.46
C SER A 16 10.16 -3.27 7.13
N ILE A 17 10.30 -4.17 6.15
CA ILE A 17 9.25 -5.17 5.92
C ILE A 17 8.98 -6.02 7.16
N GLU A 18 10.02 -6.36 7.92
CA GLU A 18 9.87 -7.15 9.16
C GLU A 18 8.99 -6.43 10.19
N ASP A 19 9.16 -5.11 10.33
CA ASP A 19 8.32 -4.30 11.22
C ASP A 19 6.85 -4.30 10.77
N VAL A 20 6.61 -4.22 9.47
CA VAL A 20 5.23 -4.26 8.93
C VAL A 20 4.62 -5.65 9.07
N GLN A 21 5.37 -6.72 8.85
CA GLN A 21 4.89 -8.08 9.08
C GLN A 21 4.59 -8.33 10.57
N LYS A 22 5.42 -7.80 11.47
CA LYS A 22 5.15 -7.82 12.91
C LYS A 22 3.88 -7.03 13.27
N LEU A 23 3.68 -5.87 12.65
CA LEU A 23 2.44 -5.10 12.82
C LEU A 23 1.22 -5.88 12.34
N LEU A 24 1.30 -6.52 11.16
CA LEU A 24 0.23 -7.37 10.63
C LEU A 24 -0.06 -8.57 11.54
N SER A 25 0.97 -9.19 12.13
CA SER A 25 0.80 -10.29 13.09
C SER A 25 -0.03 -9.87 14.31
N PHE A 26 0.14 -8.63 14.79
CA PHE A 26 -0.66 -8.11 15.90
C PHE A 26 -2.14 -7.94 15.52
N PHE A 27 -2.44 -7.74 14.23
CA PHE A 27 -3.80 -7.55 13.72
C PHE A 27 -4.47 -8.84 13.26
N ALA A 28 -3.74 -9.94 13.07
CA ALA A 28 -4.28 -11.20 12.57
C ALA A 28 -5.52 -11.66 13.37
N ASP A 29 -5.46 -11.56 14.70
CA ASP A 29 -6.54 -11.99 15.60
C ASP A 29 -7.50 -10.86 16.03
N ARG A 30 -7.31 -9.63 15.51
CA ARG A 30 -8.06 -8.45 15.95
C ARG A 30 -9.30 -8.22 15.09
N THR A 31 -10.40 -8.86 15.44
CA THR A 31 -11.65 -8.81 14.66
C THR A 31 -12.31 -7.42 14.56
N SER A 32 -12.00 -6.52 15.50
CA SER A 32 -12.53 -5.15 15.53
C SER A 32 -11.82 -4.19 14.59
N ILE A 33 -10.65 -4.56 14.04
CA ILE A 33 -9.84 -3.69 13.19
C ILE A 33 -10.08 -4.07 11.73
N THR A 34 -10.85 -3.24 11.04
CA THR A 34 -11.27 -3.49 9.65
C THR A 34 -10.57 -2.60 8.63
N SER A 35 -9.78 -1.63 9.09
CA SER A 35 -9.10 -0.66 8.25
C SER A 35 -7.69 -0.42 8.77
N LEU A 36 -6.70 -0.41 7.88
CA LEU A 36 -5.31 -0.18 8.22
C LEU A 36 -4.65 0.72 7.18
N SER A 37 -3.82 1.65 7.65
CA SER A 37 -2.93 2.42 6.79
C SER A 37 -1.51 1.88 6.95
N ILE A 38 -0.90 1.47 5.85
CA ILE A 38 0.51 1.01 5.82
C ILE A 38 1.30 1.81 4.78
N PRO A 39 2.58 2.10 5.03
CA PRO A 39 3.42 2.84 4.10
C PRO A 39 3.93 1.94 2.96
N LEU A 40 2.99 1.35 2.20
CA LEU A 40 3.34 0.56 1.01
C LEU A 40 4.07 1.39 -0.05
N ASP A 41 3.91 2.70 -0.04
CA ASP A 41 4.63 3.60 -0.95
C ASP A 41 6.14 3.46 -0.79
N ARG A 42 6.62 3.44 0.47
CA ARG A 42 8.04 3.29 0.80
C ARG A 42 8.53 1.88 0.51
N LEU A 43 7.70 0.87 0.80
CA LEU A 43 8.05 -0.54 0.58
C LEU A 43 8.01 -0.95 -0.89
N ASN A 44 7.35 -0.17 -1.76
CA ASN A 44 7.34 -0.37 -3.21
C ASN A 44 8.47 0.38 -3.93
N GLN A 45 9.18 1.29 -3.26
CA GLN A 45 10.41 1.88 -3.82
C GLN A 45 11.50 0.82 -4.01
N THR A 46 11.52 -0.17 -3.13
CA THR A 46 12.33 -1.39 -3.26
C THR A 46 11.47 -2.56 -3.73
N ARG A 47 12.07 -3.74 -3.91
CA ARG A 47 11.34 -4.98 -4.15
C ARG A 47 11.09 -5.77 -2.87
N ASP A 48 11.51 -5.24 -1.72
CA ASP A 48 11.54 -5.98 -0.46
C ASP A 48 10.18 -6.54 -0.10
N TRP A 49 9.09 -5.80 -0.36
CA TRP A 49 7.73 -6.30 -0.12
C TRP A 49 7.40 -7.59 -0.86
N LEU A 50 7.71 -7.63 -2.15
CA LEU A 50 7.38 -8.76 -3.03
C LEU A 50 8.37 -9.90 -2.87
N ASP A 51 9.64 -9.57 -2.66
CA ASP A 51 10.73 -10.56 -2.57
C ASP A 51 10.89 -11.11 -1.14
N TYR A 52 10.11 -10.64 -0.16
CA TYR A 52 10.17 -11.16 1.21
C TYR A 52 9.78 -12.63 1.29
N THR A 53 10.70 -13.42 1.86
CA THR A 53 10.61 -14.88 1.99
C THR A 53 10.29 -15.34 3.42
N GLY A 54 10.20 -14.41 4.37
CA GLY A 54 9.81 -14.71 5.75
C GLY A 54 8.32 -15.00 5.92
N THR A 55 7.85 -15.06 7.17
CA THR A 55 6.44 -15.31 7.48
C THR A 55 5.57 -14.13 7.05
N ARG A 56 4.63 -14.40 6.15
CA ARG A 56 3.64 -13.43 5.66
C ARG A 56 2.34 -13.49 6.46
N TYR A 57 1.90 -12.33 6.93
CA TYR A 57 0.68 -12.17 7.73
C TYR A 57 -0.48 -11.52 6.94
N GLU A 58 -0.23 -11.02 5.72
CA GLU A 58 -1.28 -10.51 4.82
C GLU A 58 -2.46 -11.48 4.64
N PRO A 59 -2.24 -12.81 4.50
CA PRO A 59 -3.35 -13.77 4.40
C PRO A 59 -4.11 -14.00 5.71
N GLN A 60 -3.48 -13.67 6.86
CA GLN A 60 -3.99 -13.97 8.20
C GLN A 60 -4.83 -12.82 8.79
N VAL A 61 -4.70 -11.60 8.26
CA VAL A 61 -5.51 -10.43 8.69
C VAL A 61 -6.93 -10.47 8.09
N ALA A 62 -7.68 -11.52 8.40
CA ALA A 62 -8.96 -11.82 7.74
C ALA A 62 -10.07 -10.77 7.95
N HIS A 63 -9.95 -9.94 8.98
CA HIS A 63 -10.93 -8.89 9.28
C HIS A 63 -10.61 -7.55 8.60
N LEU A 64 -9.43 -7.43 8.01
CA LEU A 64 -9.00 -6.23 7.30
C LEU A 64 -9.70 -6.16 5.93
N THR A 65 -10.66 -5.26 5.81
CA THR A 65 -11.43 -5.02 4.58
C THR A 65 -10.94 -3.80 3.81
N ARG A 66 -10.27 -2.86 4.51
CA ARG A 66 -9.82 -1.60 3.93
C ARG A 66 -8.34 -1.37 4.14
N LEU A 67 -7.62 -1.13 3.05
CA LEU A 67 -6.18 -0.86 3.07
C LEU A 67 -5.91 0.54 2.55
N TRP A 68 -5.15 1.34 3.30
CA TRP A 68 -4.80 2.71 2.93
C TRP A 68 -3.30 2.89 2.77
N VAL A 69 -2.91 3.70 1.79
CA VAL A 69 -1.51 4.06 1.52
C VAL A 69 -1.40 5.56 1.30
N THR A 70 -0.43 6.18 1.96
CA THR A 70 0.00 7.55 1.68
C THR A 70 1.06 7.53 0.60
N THR A 71 1.06 8.45 -0.38
CA THR A 71 2.03 8.44 -1.51
C THR A 71 3.00 9.61 -1.52
N ILE A 72 3.51 9.98 -0.36
CA ILE A 72 4.32 11.21 -0.21
C ILE A 72 5.58 11.17 -1.09
N THR A 73 6.17 10.00 -1.33
CA THR A 73 7.39 9.83 -2.13
C THR A 73 7.23 8.84 -3.29
N PHE A 74 6.01 8.66 -3.77
CA PHE A 74 5.68 7.61 -4.74
C PHE A 74 6.03 8.01 -6.17
N ARG A 75 6.55 7.05 -6.94
CA ARG A 75 6.72 7.21 -8.39
C ARG A 75 5.50 6.66 -9.11
N PHE A 76 4.85 7.49 -9.91
CA PHE A 76 3.67 7.11 -10.67
C PHE A 76 4.05 6.52 -12.03
N ASP A 77 4.81 5.43 -12.02
CA ASP A 77 5.21 4.67 -13.21
C ASP A 77 4.56 3.28 -13.25
N GLU A 78 4.66 2.61 -14.40
CA GLU A 78 4.03 1.30 -14.65
C GLU A 78 4.57 0.21 -13.71
N GLU A 79 5.87 0.19 -13.46
CA GLU A 79 6.48 -0.81 -12.59
C GLU A 79 5.98 -0.66 -11.15
N THR A 80 5.98 0.56 -10.61
CA THR A 80 5.50 0.83 -9.25
C THR A 80 4.00 0.54 -9.14
N THR A 81 3.22 0.82 -10.19
CA THR A 81 1.80 0.42 -10.28
C THR A 81 1.66 -1.09 -10.14
N ARG A 82 2.40 -1.86 -10.94
CA ARG A 82 2.35 -3.32 -10.91
C ARG A 82 2.71 -3.85 -9.53
N ARG A 83 3.81 -3.39 -8.95
CA ARG A 83 4.26 -3.83 -7.63
C ARG A 83 3.24 -3.53 -6.53
N LEU A 84 2.64 -2.34 -6.56
CA LEU A 84 1.61 -1.96 -5.60
C LEU A 84 0.35 -2.83 -5.74
N VAL A 85 -0.10 -3.10 -6.97
CA VAL A 85 -1.23 -4.02 -7.21
C VAL A 85 -0.91 -5.43 -6.72
N ASP A 86 0.29 -5.94 -7.03
CA ASP A 86 0.75 -7.25 -6.58
C ASP A 86 0.76 -7.30 -5.04
N ALA A 87 1.23 -6.25 -4.37
CA ALA A 87 1.22 -6.14 -2.91
C ALA A 87 -0.20 -6.15 -2.32
N VAL A 88 -1.13 -5.41 -2.92
CA VAL A 88 -2.54 -5.38 -2.48
C VAL A 88 -3.21 -6.76 -2.66
N SER A 89 -2.85 -7.50 -3.72
CA SER A 89 -3.42 -8.83 -3.99
C SER A 89 -3.11 -9.87 -2.91
N LEU A 90 -2.10 -9.63 -2.07
CA LEU A 90 -1.73 -10.51 -0.95
C LEU A 90 -2.72 -10.45 0.22
N PHE A 91 -3.63 -9.47 0.23
CA PHE A 91 -4.65 -9.30 1.27
C PHE A 91 -6.02 -9.81 0.77
N PRO A 92 -6.37 -11.08 1.01
CA PRO A 92 -7.52 -11.72 0.36
C PRO A 92 -8.88 -11.13 0.76
N GLN A 93 -8.98 -10.50 1.93
CA GLN A 93 -10.22 -9.94 2.47
C GLN A 93 -10.37 -8.44 2.22
N VAL A 94 -9.35 -7.78 1.67
CA VAL A 94 -9.41 -6.35 1.34
C VAL A 94 -10.32 -6.16 0.12
N ASP A 95 -11.42 -5.45 0.33
CA ASP A 95 -12.40 -5.12 -0.71
C ASP A 95 -12.34 -3.66 -1.15
N GLU A 96 -11.66 -2.80 -0.39
CA GLU A 96 -11.39 -1.41 -0.75
C GLU A 96 -9.93 -1.04 -0.49
N PHE A 97 -9.29 -0.50 -1.52
CA PHE A 97 -7.94 0.04 -1.46
C PHE A 97 -8.00 1.56 -1.60
N GLY A 98 -7.38 2.28 -0.69
CA GLY A 98 -7.39 3.72 -0.64
C GLY A 98 -5.99 4.30 -0.75
N MET A 99 -5.86 5.38 -1.51
CA MET A 99 -4.60 6.05 -1.70
C MET A 99 -4.77 7.57 -1.74
N TRP A 100 -3.89 8.25 -1.01
CA TRP A 100 -3.85 9.71 -0.98
C TRP A 100 -2.57 10.23 -1.63
N GLY A 101 -2.71 11.05 -2.68
CA GLY A 101 -1.59 11.50 -3.51
C GLY A 101 -1.91 12.67 -4.41
N SER A 102 -1.37 13.84 -4.11
CA SER A 102 -1.62 15.10 -4.83
C SER A 102 -1.11 15.12 -6.29
N MET A 103 -0.10 14.32 -6.62
CA MET A 103 0.53 14.29 -7.95
C MET A 103 0.06 13.13 -8.84
N MET A 104 -1.03 12.46 -8.47
CA MET A 104 -1.50 11.26 -9.17
C MET A 104 -2.31 11.63 -10.43
N GLY A 105 -1.68 11.47 -11.59
CA GLY A 105 -2.29 11.74 -12.89
C GLY A 105 -3.48 10.82 -13.21
N THR A 106 -4.43 11.33 -14.00
CA THR A 106 -5.65 10.60 -14.38
C THR A 106 -5.35 9.29 -15.14
N GLU A 107 -4.37 9.30 -16.05
CA GLU A 107 -4.02 8.09 -16.81
C GLU A 107 -3.40 7.01 -15.93
N TRP A 108 -2.58 7.40 -14.95
CA TRP A 108 -2.05 6.47 -13.96
C TRP A 108 -3.17 5.85 -13.12
N LYS A 109 -4.14 6.66 -12.65
CA LYS A 109 -5.34 6.16 -11.91
C LYS A 109 -6.09 5.10 -12.70
N LYS A 110 -6.30 5.33 -14.00
CA LYS A 110 -6.93 4.35 -14.90
C LYS A 110 -6.10 3.09 -15.04
N GLY A 111 -4.79 3.21 -15.26
CA GLY A 111 -3.86 2.08 -15.35
C GLY A 111 -3.86 1.21 -14.09
N PHE A 112 -3.81 1.84 -12.91
CA PHE A 112 -3.93 1.16 -11.63
C PHE A 112 -5.25 0.40 -11.52
N CYS A 113 -6.39 1.05 -11.79
CA CYS A 113 -7.70 0.39 -11.72
C CYS A 113 -7.85 -0.80 -12.69
N LEU A 114 -7.31 -0.67 -13.91
CA LEU A 114 -7.29 -1.77 -14.88
C LEU A 114 -6.50 -2.96 -14.34
N LYS A 115 -5.27 -2.71 -13.87
CA LYS A 115 -4.41 -3.76 -13.34
C LYS A 115 -4.98 -4.40 -12.07
N ALA A 116 -5.51 -3.59 -11.16
CA ALA A 116 -6.14 -4.06 -9.95
C ALA A 116 -7.37 -4.95 -10.25
N ARG A 117 -8.14 -4.66 -11.30
CA ARG A 117 -9.26 -5.52 -11.73
C ARG A 117 -8.78 -6.89 -12.22
N GLU A 118 -7.64 -6.95 -12.88
CA GLU A 118 -7.06 -8.19 -13.41
C GLU A 118 -6.46 -9.06 -12.29
N THR A 119 -5.85 -8.44 -11.29
CA THR A 119 -5.01 -9.13 -10.29
C THR A 119 -5.68 -9.31 -8.92
N CYS A 120 -6.43 -8.31 -8.44
CA CYS A 120 -6.98 -8.31 -7.08
C CYS A 120 -8.43 -8.83 -7.06
N HIS A 121 -8.61 -10.14 -6.98
CA HIS A 121 -9.94 -10.75 -7.04
C HIS A 121 -10.89 -10.29 -5.90
N GLY A 122 -10.40 -10.02 -4.69
CA GLY A 122 -11.25 -9.52 -3.59
C GLY A 122 -11.67 -8.05 -3.75
N LEU A 123 -10.93 -7.28 -4.54
CA LEU A 123 -11.00 -5.82 -4.54
C LEU A 123 -12.20 -5.31 -5.35
N ARG A 124 -13.08 -4.54 -4.69
CA ARG A 124 -14.32 -4.00 -5.25
C ARG A 124 -14.23 -2.51 -5.55
N ALA A 125 -13.33 -1.79 -4.89
CA ALA A 125 -13.19 -0.37 -5.10
C ALA A 125 -11.78 0.14 -4.85
N VAL A 126 -11.44 1.22 -5.56
CA VAL A 126 -10.23 2.01 -5.31
C VAL A 126 -10.63 3.44 -5.00
N SER A 127 -10.13 3.98 -3.89
CA SER A 127 -10.39 5.35 -3.46
C SER A 127 -9.14 6.19 -3.68
N PHE A 128 -9.22 7.20 -4.55
CA PHE A 128 -8.14 8.17 -4.77
C PHE A 128 -8.55 9.52 -4.21
N ASP A 129 -7.78 10.07 -3.27
CA ASP A 129 -8.04 11.40 -2.69
C ASP A 129 -9.46 11.53 -2.11
N GLY A 130 -9.96 10.44 -1.52
CA GLY A 130 -11.32 10.34 -0.97
C GLY A 130 -12.42 10.09 -2.02
N ARG A 131 -12.10 10.05 -3.32
CA ARG A 131 -13.06 9.71 -4.38
C ARG A 131 -13.01 8.22 -4.70
N LYS A 132 -14.12 7.53 -4.42
CA LYS A 132 -14.28 6.09 -4.63
C LYS A 132 -14.59 5.75 -6.09
N ILE A 133 -13.85 4.82 -6.66
CA ILE A 133 -14.01 4.28 -8.01
C ILE A 133 -14.36 2.79 -7.89
N PRO A 134 -15.57 2.38 -8.29
CA PRO A 134 -15.94 0.96 -8.33
C PRO A 134 -15.10 0.17 -9.35
N LEU A 135 -14.64 -1.01 -8.95
CA LEU A 135 -14.03 -2.01 -9.83
C LEU A 135 -15.10 -3.03 -10.24
N HIS A 136 -15.99 -2.65 -11.15
CA HIS A 136 -16.95 -3.61 -11.72
C HIS A 136 -16.19 -4.71 -12.47
N ARG A 137 -16.49 -5.98 -12.18
CA ARG A 137 -16.06 -7.10 -13.01
C ARG A 137 -16.93 -7.12 -14.27
N ARG A 138 -16.27 -7.25 -15.43
CA ARG A 138 -16.97 -7.58 -16.68
C ARG A 138 -17.28 -9.07 -16.72
#